data_AF-A0ABD5IQQ1-F1
#
_entry.id   AF-A0ABD5IQQ1-F1
#
_cell.length_a   1.000
_cell.length_b   1.000
_cell.length_c   1.000
_cell.angle_alpha   90.00
_cell.angle_beta   90.00
_cell.angle_gamma   90.00
#
_symmetry.space_group_name_H-M   'P 1'
#
loop_
_entity.id
_entity.type
_entity.pdbx_description
1 polymer ?
#
loop_
_entity_poly.entity_id
_entity_poly.type
_entity_poly.pdbx_seq_one_letter_code
_entity_poly.pdbx_strand_id
1 'polypeptide(L)'
;MTSGTGLLYSTFSHYDDVRPGEVGQRNNGVLISNGQGKAVAFALFGLQDRGKLFLGHGAEVYEGQIIGIHSRSNDLTVNCLTGKKL
;
A
#
# COMPACT_ATOMS: atom_id res chain seq x y z
N MET A 1 7.41 1.63 -18.03
CA MET A 1 6.63 1.49 -19.29
C MET A 1 7.14 2.45 -20.35
N THR A 2 7.27 3.75 -20.08
CA THR A 2 7.86 4.72 -21.03
C THR A 2 9.27 5.16 -20.67
N SER A 3 9.84 4.65 -19.58
CA SER A 3 11.22 4.91 -19.12
C SER A 3 11.63 6.41 -19.13
N GLY A 4 10.66 7.31 -18.91
CA GLY A 4 10.88 8.76 -18.85
C GLY A 4 10.91 9.49 -20.19
N THR A 5 10.78 8.81 -21.33
CA THR A 5 10.86 9.45 -22.66
C THR A 5 9.51 9.71 -23.33
N GLY A 6 8.42 9.20 -22.77
CA GLY A 6 7.07 9.41 -23.30
C GLY A 6 6.54 10.80 -22.98
N LEU A 7 5.90 11.45 -23.97
CA LEU A 7 5.14 12.68 -23.80
C LEU A 7 3.65 12.35 -23.80
N LEU A 8 2.92 12.87 -22.82
CA LEU A 8 1.47 12.69 -22.68
C LEU A 8 0.82 14.04 -22.38
N TYR A 9 -0.21 14.38 -23.15
CA TYR A 9 -1.03 15.56 -22.95
C TYR A 9 -2.49 15.11 -22.82
N SER A 10 -3.22 15.66 -21.85
CA SER A 10 -4.64 15.39 -21.67
C SER A 10 -5.41 16.71 -21.55
N THR A 11 -6.59 16.76 -22.16
CA THR A 11 -7.56 17.85 -22.02
C THR A 11 -8.96 17.27 -21.88
N PHE A 12 -9.82 17.95 -21.12
CA PHE A 12 -11.21 17.57 -20.99
C PHE A 12 -11.92 17.71 -22.35
N SER A 13 -12.79 16.76 -22.69
CA SER A 13 -13.57 16.79 -23.93
C SER A 13 -15.03 17.17 -23.68
N HIS A 14 -15.80 16.30 -23.03
CA HIS A 14 -17.22 16.48 -22.74
C HIS A 14 -17.68 15.48 -21.68
N TYR A 15 -18.91 15.66 -21.18
CA TYR A 15 -19.60 14.67 -20.36
C TYR A 15 -20.35 13.67 -21.24
N ASP A 16 -20.42 12.43 -20.78
CA ASP A 16 -21.16 11.34 -21.42
C ASP A 16 -21.67 10.39 -20.32
N ASP A 17 -22.47 9.40 -20.71
CA ASP A 17 -23.01 8.41 -19.80
C ASP A 17 -21.90 7.65 -19.06
N VAL A 18 -22.16 7.34 -17.79
CA VAL A 18 -21.18 6.62 -16.94
C VAL A 18 -20.89 5.24 -17.52
N ARG A 19 -19.60 4.91 -17.65
CA ARG A 19 -19.18 3.59 -18.09
C ARG A 19 -19.58 2.54 -17.03
N PRO A 20 -20.05 1.35 -17.45
CA PRO A 20 -20.34 0.28 -16.50
C PRO A 20 -19.04 -0.25 -15.87
N GLY A 21 -19.09 -0.55 -14.58
CA GLY A 21 -17.96 -1.05 -13.79
C GLY A 21 -17.33 0.02 -12.87
N GLU A 22 -16.40 -0.42 -12.04
CA GLU A 22 -15.71 0.43 -11.07
C GLU A 22 -14.36 0.90 -11.63
N VAL A 23 -14.38 2.05 -12.30
CA VAL A 23 -13.16 2.65 -12.85
C VAL A 23 -12.37 3.32 -11.73
N GLY A 24 -11.09 2.97 -11.59
CA GLY A 24 -10.17 3.59 -10.63
C GLY A 24 -10.09 2.89 -9.27
N GLN A 25 -10.76 1.75 -9.09
CA GLN A 25 -10.59 0.95 -7.88
C GLN A 25 -9.30 0.12 -7.92
N ARG A 26 -8.68 -0.01 -6.74
CA ARG A 26 -7.47 -0.81 -6.56
C ARG A 26 -7.86 -2.26 -6.25
N ASN A 27 -7.26 -3.22 -6.95
CA ASN A 27 -7.53 -4.64 -6.75
C ASN A 27 -6.91 -5.21 -5.45
N ASN A 28 -5.88 -4.57 -4.94
CA ASN A 28 -5.14 -5.01 -3.76
C ASN A 28 -5.73 -4.42 -2.47
N GLY A 29 -5.63 -5.17 -1.38
CA GLY A 29 -5.85 -4.67 -0.03
C GLY A 29 -4.64 -3.91 0.51
N VAL A 30 -4.74 -3.45 1.74
CA VAL A 30 -3.69 -2.73 2.47
C VAL A 30 -3.23 -3.46 3.71
N LEU A 31 -1.95 -3.25 4.05
CA LEU A 31 -1.39 -3.59 5.34
C LEU A 31 -1.57 -2.37 6.26
N ILE A 32 -2.28 -2.55 7.37
CA ILE A 32 -2.63 -1.48 8.31
C ILE A 32 -1.86 -1.70 9.61
N SER A 33 -1.20 -0.66 10.13
CA SER A 33 -0.53 -0.73 11.43
C SER A 33 -1.54 -0.89 12.56
N ASN A 34 -1.26 -1.80 13.48
CA ASN A 34 -2.09 -2.04 14.67
C ASN A 34 -1.70 -1.19 15.89
N GLY A 35 -0.70 -0.31 15.77
CA GLY A 35 -0.19 0.44 16.91
C GLY A 35 0.72 1.59 16.51
N GLN A 36 1.04 2.43 17.50
CA GLN A 36 1.94 3.55 17.35
C GLN A 36 3.36 3.23 17.86
N GLY A 37 4.38 3.59 17.08
CA GLY A 37 5.78 3.41 17.46
C GLY A 37 6.73 3.42 16.26
N LYS A 38 7.95 2.88 16.45
CA LYS A 38 8.95 2.76 15.37
C LYS A 38 8.90 1.40 14.72
N ALA A 39 8.92 1.37 13.39
CA ALA A 39 8.94 0.14 12.61
C ALA A 39 10.28 -0.60 12.76
N VAL A 40 10.25 -1.83 13.24
CA VAL A 40 11.45 -2.64 13.45
C VAL A 40 11.73 -3.53 12.24
N ALA A 41 12.99 -3.61 11.80
CA ALA A 41 13.38 -4.35 10.59
C ALA A 41 12.93 -5.81 10.64
N PHE A 42 12.98 -6.40 11.83
CA PHE A 42 12.54 -7.76 12.09
C PHE A 42 11.05 -7.99 11.78
N ALA A 43 10.18 -7.07 12.19
CA ALA A 43 8.75 -7.18 11.91
C ALA A 43 8.48 -6.95 10.41
N LEU A 44 9.17 -5.97 9.81
CA LEU A 44 9.08 -5.69 8.38
C LEU A 44 9.53 -6.88 7.52
N PHE A 45 10.55 -7.63 7.96
CA PHE A 45 11.08 -8.78 7.24
C PHE A 45 10.03 -9.89 7.01
N GLY A 46 9.16 -10.17 7.99
CA GLY A 46 8.06 -11.12 7.79
C GLY A 46 6.85 -10.52 7.05
N LEU A 47 6.70 -9.20 7.05
CA LEU A 47 5.58 -8.51 6.40
C LEU A 47 5.80 -8.31 4.90
N GLN A 48 7.04 -8.21 4.43
CA GLN A 48 7.34 -8.10 3.01
C GLN A 48 6.93 -9.36 2.21
N ASP A 49 6.84 -10.52 2.86
CA ASP A 49 6.32 -11.74 2.22
C ASP A 49 4.83 -11.65 1.92
N ARG A 50 4.10 -10.79 2.65
CA ARG A 50 2.66 -10.58 2.46
C ARG A 50 2.35 -9.53 1.41
N GLY A 51 3.34 -8.72 1.00
CA GLY A 51 3.14 -7.67 0.02
C GLY A 51 4.26 -6.63 -0.02
N LYS A 52 4.00 -5.48 -0.64
CA LYS A 52 5.01 -4.43 -0.81
C LYS A 52 4.88 -3.38 0.27
N LEU A 53 5.96 -3.14 1.02
CA LEU A 53 6.00 -2.14 2.07
C LEU A 53 6.24 -0.73 1.51
N PHE A 54 5.66 0.28 2.15
CA PHE A 54 5.88 1.69 1.83
C PHE A 54 6.99 2.34 2.67
N LEU A 55 7.33 1.73 3.79
CA LEU A 55 8.27 2.25 4.78
C LEU A 55 9.35 1.24 5.13
N GLY A 56 10.49 1.76 5.57
CA GLY A 56 11.64 0.99 6.01
C GLY A 56 11.80 0.97 7.53
N HIS A 57 12.93 0.42 7.99
CA HIS A 57 13.26 0.40 9.40
C HIS A 57 13.40 1.80 9.99
N GLY A 58 12.89 2.00 11.21
CA GLY A 58 13.00 3.25 11.96
C GLY A 58 11.92 4.28 11.64
N ALA A 59 11.03 3.99 10.68
CA ALA A 59 9.89 4.83 10.37
C ALA A 59 8.93 4.91 11.57
N GLU A 60 8.50 6.12 11.92
CA GLU A 60 7.46 6.33 12.92
C GLU A 60 6.08 6.10 12.29
N VAL A 61 5.29 5.27 12.96
CA VAL A 61 3.98 4.81 12.49
C VAL A 61 2.95 5.00 13.59
N TYR A 62 1.69 5.23 13.21
CA TYR A 62 0.55 5.29 14.11
C TYR A 62 -0.48 4.19 13.80
N GLU A 63 -1.38 3.90 14.74
CA GLU A 63 -2.43 2.90 14.57
C GLU A 63 -3.42 3.33 13.47
N GLY A 64 -3.73 2.42 12.54
CA GLY A 64 -4.57 2.72 11.37
C GLY A 64 -3.78 3.25 10.16
N GLN A 65 -2.49 3.55 10.31
CA GLN A 65 -1.66 3.97 9.17
C GLN A 65 -1.47 2.82 8.17
N ILE A 66 -1.63 3.10 6.88
CA ILE A 66 -1.32 2.14 5.81
C ILE A 66 0.21 2.07 5.64
N ILE A 67 0.76 0.87 5.82
CA ILE A 67 2.20 0.61 5.79
C ILE A 67 2.66 -0.18 4.55
N GLY A 68 1.72 -0.67 3.75
CA GLY A 68 2.02 -1.40 2.52
C GLY A 68 0.79 -1.85 1.73
N ILE A 69 1.06 -2.43 0.56
CA ILE A 69 0.08 -3.05 -0.34
C ILE A 69 0.07 -4.54 -0.07
N HIS A 70 -1.11 -5.09 0.23
CA HIS A 70 -1.27 -6.52 0.40
C HIS A 70 -1.30 -7.23 -0.96
N SER A 71 -0.68 -8.41 -1.03
CA SER A 71 -0.68 -9.26 -2.23
C SER A 71 -2.08 -9.74 -2.63
N ARG A 72 -3.02 -9.81 -1.67
CA ARG A 72 -4.43 -10.17 -1.88
C ARG A 72 -5.34 -8.95 -1.79
N SER A 73 -6.61 -9.11 -2.14
CA SER A 73 -7.61 -8.04 -2.14
C SER A 73 -8.09 -7.62 -0.75
N ASN A 74 -7.96 -8.48 0.27
CA ASN A 74 -8.41 -8.16 1.61
C ASN A 74 -7.42 -7.27 2.37
N ASP A 75 -7.92 -6.42 3.25
CA ASP A 75 -7.07 -5.65 4.16
C ASP A 75 -6.58 -6.54 5.32
N LEU A 76 -5.40 -6.20 5.84
CA LEU A 76 -4.78 -6.94 6.93
C LEU A 76 -4.14 -5.99 7.95
N THR A 77 -4.69 -6.00 9.17
CA THR A 77 -4.09 -5.30 10.30
C THR A 77 -2.91 -6.10 10.85
N VAL A 78 -1.73 -5.49 10.88
CA VAL A 78 -0.46 -6.13 11.19
C VAL A 78 0.35 -5.31 12.21
N ASN A 79 1.24 -6.00 12.91
CA ASN A 79 2.15 -5.37 13.86
C ASN A 79 3.53 -5.19 13.22
N CYS A 80 3.96 -3.93 13.08
CA CYS A 80 5.29 -3.55 12.58
C CYS A 80 6.26 -3.10 13.69
N LEU A 81 5.84 -3.12 14.95
CA LEU A 81 6.58 -2.61 16.11
C LEU A 81 7.34 -3.70 16.87
N THR A 82 6.77 -4.89 16.96
CA THR A 82 7.38 -6.03 17.64
C THR A 82 7.46 -7.25 16.74
N GLY A 83 8.61 -7.92 16.83
CA GLY A 83 8.83 -9.16 16.11
C GLY A 83 8.00 -10.30 16.68
N LYS A 84 7.16 -10.92 15.86
CA LYS A 84 6.62 -12.25 16.15
C LYS A 84 7.29 -13.28 15.25
N LYS A 85 7.96 -14.24 15.89
CA LYS A 85 8.54 -15.48 15.33
C LYS A 85 9.64 -15.28 14.27
N LEU A 86 10.88 -15.60 14.66
CA LEU A 86 11.82 -16.28 13.77
C LEU A 86 11.44 -17.76 13.72
#